data_AF-A0A0F6Z912-F1
#
_entry.id   AF-A0A0F6Z912-F1
#
_cell.length_a   1.000
_cell.length_b   1.000
_cell.length_c   1.000
_cell.angle_alpha   90.00
_cell.angle_beta   90.00
_cell.angle_gamma   90.00
#
_symmetry.space_group_name_H-M   'P 1'
#
loop_
_entity.id
_entity.type
_entity.pdbx_description
1 polymer ?
#
loop_
_entity_poly.entity_id
_entity_poly.type
_entity_poly.pdbx_seq_one_letter_code
_entity_poly.pdbx_strand_id
1 'polypeptide(L)'
;MRVVTFPDELGLSSELSEKVLQWTRYWAKNFINREDLPNGRPMWKNGSDVEAWVAQGNDIELSLISELPDYQLHSRWSSYAKNPRFVDSD
;
A
#
# COMPACT_ATOMS: atom_id res chain seq x y z
N MET A 1 18.56 0.96 13.27
CA MET A 1 18.62 1.76 12.04
C MET A 1 17.24 1.69 11.39
N ARG A 2 16.40 2.72 11.52
CA ARG A 2 15.15 2.80 10.74
C ARG A 2 15.53 3.41 9.40
N VAL A 3 15.60 2.58 8.37
CA VAL A 3 15.70 3.06 6.99
C VAL A 3 14.32 3.57 6.63
N VAL A 4 14.14 4.89 6.70
CA VAL A 4 13.01 5.58 6.08
C VAL A 4 13.62 6.26 4.87
N THR A 5 13.72 5.53 3.76
CA THR A 5 14.05 6.13 2.47
C THR A 5 12.78 6.72 1.90
N PHE A 6 12.73 8.03 1.76
CA PHE A 6 11.63 8.66 1.03
C PHE A 6 11.77 8.27 -0.47
N PRO A 7 10.66 8.16 -1.23
CA PRO A 7 10.66 7.76 -2.64
C PRO A 7 11.63 8.56 -3.54
N ASP A 8 11.83 9.83 -3.23
CA ASP A 8 12.72 10.78 -3.88
C ASP A 8 14.21 10.49 -3.67
N GLU A 9 14.59 9.71 -2.66
CA GLU A 9 15.98 9.28 -2.43
C GLU A 9 16.39 8.07 -3.30
N LEU A 10 15.41 7.41 -3.95
CA LEU A 10 15.64 6.24 -4.82
C LEU A 10 15.76 6.60 -6.30
N GLY A 11 15.67 7.89 -6.66
CA GLY A 11 15.71 8.34 -8.06
C GLY A 11 14.42 8.04 -8.85
N LEU A 12 13.30 7.82 -8.15
CA LEU A 12 12.00 7.64 -8.79
C LEU A 12 11.54 8.92 -9.50
N SER A 13 10.72 8.74 -10.54
CA SER A 13 10.04 9.85 -11.17
C SER A 13 9.14 10.59 -10.17
N SER A 14 8.96 11.90 -10.36
CA SER A 14 8.03 12.69 -9.54
C SER A 14 6.60 12.13 -9.61
N GLU A 15 6.21 11.58 -10.76
CA GLU A 15 4.89 10.98 -10.95
C GLU A 15 4.72 9.70 -10.10
N LEU A 16 5.68 8.77 -10.17
CA LEU A 16 5.62 7.55 -9.37
C LEU A 16 5.72 7.85 -7.87
N SER A 17 6.56 8.80 -7.48
CA SER A 17 6.67 9.26 -6.10
C SER A 17 5.34 9.79 -5.57
N GLU A 18 4.63 10.61 -6.34
CA GLU A 18 3.31 11.13 -5.96
C GLU A 18 2.26 10.01 -5.90
N LYS A 19 2.28 9.06 -6.84
CA LYS A 19 1.37 7.89 -6.83
C LYS A 19 1.57 7.06 -5.56
N VAL A 20 2.81 6.73 -5.20
CA VAL A 20 3.14 6.00 -3.96
C VAL A 20 2.66 6.77 -2.73
N LEU A 21 2.87 8.09 -2.70
CA LEU A 21 2.44 8.93 -1.59
C LEU A 21 0.91 8.98 -1.44
N GLN A 22 0.17 9.14 -2.53
CA GLN A 22 -1.30 9.14 -2.50
C GLN A 22 -1.86 7.78 -2.09
N TRP A 23 -1.31 6.71 -2.63
CA TRP A 23 -1.72 5.33 -2.33
C TRP A 23 -1.47 4.96 -0.87
N THR A 24 -0.32 5.35 -0.31
CA THR A 24 -0.01 5.15 1.12
C THR A 24 -0.85 6.03 2.04
N ARG A 25 -1.16 7.28 1.65
CA ARG A 25 -2.09 8.15 2.38
C ARG A 25 -3.50 7.59 2.41
N TYR A 26 -3.98 7.03 1.31
CA TYR A 26 -5.28 6.36 1.26
C TYR A 26 -5.33 5.20 2.25
N TRP A 27 -4.30 4.35 2.25
CA TRP A 27 -4.17 3.27 3.24
C TRP A 27 -4.16 3.82 4.66
N ALA A 28 -3.33 4.81 4.97
CA ALA A 28 -3.21 5.36 6.32
C ALA A 28 -4.51 6.00 6.84
N LYS A 29 -5.34 6.55 5.94
CA LYS A 29 -6.64 7.15 6.29
C LYS A 29 -7.72 6.11 6.55
N ASN A 30 -7.70 4.99 5.82
CA ASN A 30 -8.83 4.07 5.70
C ASN A 30 -8.59 2.69 6.32
N PHE A 31 -7.33 2.26 6.43
CA PHE A 31 -6.96 1.04 7.12
C PHE A 31 -7.05 1.25 8.64
N ILE A 32 -7.66 0.30 9.34
CA ILE A 32 -7.86 0.37 10.79
C ILE A 32 -6.83 -0.50 11.49
N ASN A 33 -6.91 -1.81 11.32
CA ASN A 33 -5.98 -2.78 11.91
C ASN A 33 -6.13 -4.16 11.24
N ARG A 34 -5.51 -5.20 11.80
CA ARG A 34 -5.89 -6.60 11.60
C ARG A 34 -6.69 -7.09 12.80
N GLU A 35 -7.58 -8.05 12.58
CA GLU A 35 -8.23 -8.75 13.70
C GLU A 35 -7.17 -9.38 14.62
N ASP A 36 -7.45 -9.43 15.92
CA ASP A 36 -6.56 -10.03 16.92
C ASP A 36 -6.66 -11.56 16.92
N LEU A 37 -6.24 -12.17 15.80
CA LEU A 37 -6.21 -13.61 15.55
C LEU A 37 -4.95 -13.97 14.75
N PRO A 38 -4.41 -15.21 14.87
CA PRO A 38 -3.19 -15.63 14.16
C PRO A 38 -3.23 -15.47 12.62
N ASN A 39 -4.43 -15.35 12.04
CA ASN A 39 -4.65 -15.05 10.62
C ASN A 39 -5.72 -13.95 10.46
N GLY A 40 -5.69 -12.96 11.35
CA GLY A 40 -6.68 -11.90 11.40
C GLY A 40 -6.82 -11.17 10.08
N ARG A 41 -8.08 -10.98 9.67
CA ARG A 41 -8.39 -10.27 8.42
C ARG A 41 -7.98 -8.81 8.54
N PRO A 42 -7.49 -8.19 7.47
CA PRO A 42 -7.33 -6.75 7.45
C PRO A 42 -8.69 -6.06 7.58
N MET A 43 -8.74 -5.02 8.41
CA MET A 43 -9.94 -4.24 8.69
C MET A 43 -9.79 -2.87 8.06
N TRP A 44 -10.76 -2.50 7.24
CA TRP A 44 -10.87 -1.22 6.57
C TRP A 44 -12.13 -0.50 7.03
N LYS A 45 -12.11 0.83 6.97
CA LYS A 45 -13.31 1.65 7.18
C LYS A 45 -14.39 1.25 6.18
N ASN A 46 -15.63 1.20 6.63
CA ASN A 46 -16.76 1.01 5.76
C ASN A 46 -16.78 2.08 4.65
N GLY A 47 -17.10 1.67 3.42
CA GLY A 47 -17.00 2.52 2.23
C GLY A 47 -15.60 2.70 1.64
N SER A 48 -14.57 2.04 2.18
CA SER A 48 -13.25 2.00 1.55
C SER A 48 -13.29 1.18 0.26
N ASP A 49 -12.72 1.72 -0.81
CA ASP A 49 -12.53 1.04 -2.08
C ASP A 49 -11.19 0.30 -2.09
N VAL A 50 -11.20 -0.89 -1.47
CA VAL A 50 -10.01 -1.75 -1.36
C VAL A 50 -9.61 -2.32 -2.71
N GLU A 51 -10.57 -2.55 -3.62
CA GLU A 51 -10.28 -3.05 -4.96
C GLU A 51 -9.52 -2.02 -5.78
N ALA A 52 -9.95 -0.75 -5.78
CA ALA A 52 -9.20 0.33 -6.42
C ALA A 52 -7.83 0.53 -5.78
N TRP A 53 -7.72 0.41 -4.45
CA TRP A 53 -6.44 0.47 -3.76
C TRP A 53 -5.49 -0.68 -4.19
N VAL A 54 -6.01 -1.89 -4.40
CA VAL A 54 -5.23 -3.02 -4.92
C VAL A 54 -4.80 -2.79 -6.36
N ALA A 55 -5.69 -2.31 -7.22
CA ALA A 55 -5.37 -2.01 -8.61
C ALA A 55 -4.21 -1.00 -8.71
N GLN A 56 -4.29 0.11 -7.94
CA GLN A 56 -3.20 1.09 -7.87
C GLN A 56 -1.91 0.50 -7.31
N GLY A 57 -1.99 -0.40 -6.32
CA GLY A 57 -0.82 -1.10 -5.79
C GLY A 57 -0.09 -1.92 -6.85
N ASN A 58 -0.83 -2.66 -7.69
CA ASN A 58 -0.25 -3.42 -8.80
C ASN A 58 0.41 -2.49 -9.83
N ASP A 59 -0.24 -1.38 -10.19
CA ASP A 59 0.33 -0.41 -11.15
C ASP A 59 1.62 0.24 -10.61
N ILE A 60 1.66 0.54 -9.31
CA ILE A 60 2.85 1.04 -8.63
C ILE A 60 3.97 0.00 -8.66
N GLU A 61 3.70 -1.28 -8.39
CA GLU A 61 4.71 -2.33 -8.45
C GLU A 61 5.33 -2.46 -9.85
N LEU A 62 4.50 -2.47 -10.89
CA LEU A 62 4.98 -2.53 -12.27
C LEU A 62 5.86 -1.31 -12.61
N SER A 63 5.46 -0.12 -12.15
CA SER A 63 6.22 1.10 -12.34
C SER A 63 7.56 1.07 -11.60
N LEU A 64 7.58 0.58 -10.35
CA LEU A 64 8.81 0.41 -9.57
C LEU A 64 9.79 -0.55 -10.23
N ILE A 65 9.31 -1.68 -10.76
CA ILE A 65 10.15 -2.64 -11.52
C ILE A 65 10.74 -1.97 -12.76
N SER A 66 9.97 -1.11 -13.44
CA SER A 66 10.43 -0.41 -14.64
C SER A 66 11.43 0.71 -14.34
N GLU A 67 11.24 1.46 -13.25
CA GLU A 67 12.10 2.62 -12.92
C GLU A 67 13.34 2.25 -12.11
N LEU A 68 13.31 1.10 -11.42
CA LEU A 68 14.43 0.59 -10.61
C LEU A 68 14.90 -0.79 -11.09
N PRO A 69 15.37 -0.93 -12.35
CA PRO A 69 15.73 -2.24 -12.91
C PRO A 69 16.91 -2.92 -12.21
N ASP A 70 17.77 -2.14 -11.55
CA ASP A 70 18.92 -2.65 -10.80
C ASP A 70 18.55 -3.14 -9.38
N TYR A 71 17.29 -2.99 -8.97
CA TYR A 71 16.80 -3.37 -7.65
C TYR A 71 15.83 -4.54 -7.73
N GLN A 72 15.86 -5.40 -6.71
CA GLN A 72 14.86 -6.44 -6.54
C GLN A 72 13.68 -5.91 -5.70
N LEU A 73 12.49 -5.87 -6.30
CA LEU A 73 11.27 -5.49 -5.59
C LEU A 73 10.76 -6.64 -4.71
N HIS A 74 10.58 -6.37 -3.43
CA HIS A 74 9.93 -7.26 -2.48
C HIS A 74 8.72 -6.59 -1.85
N SER A 75 7.53 -7.07 -2.17
CA SER A 75 6.29 -6.47 -1.69
C SER A 75 5.50 -7.38 -0.76
N ARG A 76 4.81 -6.76 0.20
CA ARG A 76 3.88 -7.43 1.12
C ARG A 76 2.57 -6.69 1.29
N TRP A 77 2.36 -5.61 0.53
CA TRP A 77 1.22 -4.71 0.72
C TRP A 77 -0.12 -5.39 0.42
N SER A 78 -0.17 -6.33 -0.52
CA SER A 78 -1.41 -7.05 -0.88
C SER A 78 -2.00 -7.83 0.29
N SER A 79 -1.18 -8.15 1.30
CA SER A 79 -1.65 -8.76 2.54
C SER A 79 -2.63 -7.88 3.32
N TYR A 80 -2.60 -6.56 3.15
CA TYR A 80 -3.55 -5.62 3.75
C TYR A 80 -4.92 -5.62 3.04
N ALA A 81 -5.05 -6.26 1.89
CA ALA A 81 -6.31 -6.35 1.15
C ALA A 81 -6.86 -7.77 1.05
N LYS A 82 -6.16 -8.77 1.59
CA LYS A 82 -6.57 -10.18 1.47
C LYS A 82 -7.79 -10.47 2.36
N ASN A 83 -8.94 -10.71 1.74
CA ASN A 83 -10.21 -11.03 2.42
C ASN A 83 -10.56 -10.00 3.50
N PRO A 84 -10.75 -8.72 3.13
CA PRO A 84 -10.87 -7.64 4.08
C PRO A 84 -12.22 -7.69 4.80
N ARG A 85 -12.24 -7.19 6.02
CA ARG A 85 -13.47 -6.81 6.71
C ARG A 85 -13.66 -5.31 6.64
N PHE A 86 -14.89 -4.90 6.44
CA PHE A 86 -15.31 -3.51 6.52
C PHE A 86 -16.00 -3.29 7.85
N VAL A 87 -15.56 -2.26 8.57
CA VAL A 87 -16.12 -1.90 9.86
C VAL A 87 -16.39 -0.40 9.89
N ASP A 88 -17.47 -0.01 10.54
CA ASP A 88 -17.72 1.40 10.80
C ASP A 88 -16.61 1.91 11.74
N SER A 89 -16.01 3.05 11.42
CA SER A 89 -15.10 3.71 12.35
C SER A 89 -15.88 4.79 13.10
N ASP A 90 -15.90 4.67 14.43
CA ASP A 90 -16.36 5.73 15.34
C ASP A 90 -15.58 7.04 15.14
#